data_AF-A0A9D5ACU1-F1
#
_entry.id   AF-A0A9D5ACU1-F1
#
_cell.length_a   1.000
_cell.length_b   1.000
_cell.length_c   1.000
_cell.angle_alpha   90.00
_cell.angle_beta   90.00
_cell.angle_gamma   90.00
#
_symmetry.space_group_name_H-M   'P 1'
#
loop_
_entity.id
_entity.type
_entity.pdbx_description
1 polymer ?
#
loop_
_entity_poly.entity_id
_entity_poly.type
_entity_poly.pdbx_seq_one_letter_code
_entity_poly.pdbx_strand_id
1 'polypeptide(L)'
;MRHALEKRNHEGSDHNLKNWRDSSQNLEHTLQQTRSMKWKIHHYKPVQIWDWLFKSCEVNGRIVLRDGLISVKEIEECISKGNCKILSTKLPAWSLLQCLLTSAKSNSDGLIISDDVELTKMNGPKDKVFEWFIGPLLVMKDQVKNLELQESEETCLKELVMRCKNDIPEDWDGTGFPSDDNVRRAQLQAIIRRLLGIVASMSRMPTFRRRFRNLVKVLYIEGLQASASAKESNNIDEP
;
A
#
# COMPACT_ATOMS: atom_id res chain seq x y z
N MET A 1 91.33 -13.51 16.03
CA MET A 1 90.81 -14.77 15.44
C MET A 1 89.67 -15.27 16.31
N ARG A 2 88.56 -15.63 15.67
CA ARG A 2 87.29 -16.07 16.28
C ARG A 2 87.47 -17.43 16.97
N HIS A 3 86.85 -17.63 18.14
CA HIS A 3 85.70 -18.55 18.31
C HIS A 3 85.38 -18.74 19.80
N ALA A 4 84.11 -18.61 20.14
CA ALA A 4 83.49 -19.30 21.27
C ALA A 4 82.14 -19.85 20.81
N LEU A 5 81.86 -21.07 21.23
CA LEU A 5 80.64 -21.84 20.96
C LEU A 5 79.65 -21.56 22.10
N GLU A 6 78.38 -21.29 21.80
CA GLU A 6 77.30 -21.58 22.75
C GLU A 6 75.98 -21.92 22.03
N LYS A 7 75.24 -22.84 22.66
CA LYS A 7 74.04 -23.55 22.20
C LYS A 7 72.74 -22.71 22.30
N ARG A 8 71.69 -23.28 21.67
CA ARG A 8 70.21 -23.13 21.85
C ARG A 8 69.52 -22.24 20.79
N ASN A 9 68.36 -22.53 20.20
CA ASN A 9 67.19 -23.35 20.60
C ASN A 9 66.38 -23.88 19.38
N HIS A 10 65.49 -24.82 19.70
CA HIS A 10 64.52 -25.54 18.87
C HIS A 10 63.17 -24.79 18.76
N GLU A 11 62.39 -25.17 17.73
CA GLU A 11 60.92 -25.13 17.58
C GLU A 11 60.14 -23.82 17.34
N GLY A 12 59.26 -23.87 16.33
CA GLY A 12 58.19 -22.88 16.13
C GLY A 12 57.63 -22.77 14.70
N SER A 13 57.36 -23.88 14.00
CA SER A 13 56.76 -23.84 12.65
C SER A 13 55.53 -24.75 12.57
N ASP A 14 54.42 -24.35 13.20
CA ASP A 14 53.13 -25.02 12.98
C ASP A 14 51.89 -24.13 13.13
N HIS A 15 52.06 -22.85 13.50
CA HIS A 15 50.91 -21.99 13.81
C HIS A 15 50.26 -21.31 12.58
N ASN A 16 50.92 -21.29 11.41
CA ASN A 16 50.41 -20.57 10.24
C ASN A 16 49.49 -21.41 9.33
N LEU A 17 49.70 -22.73 9.23
CA LEU A 17 48.88 -23.61 8.39
C LEU A 17 47.49 -23.88 8.96
N LYS A 18 47.36 -23.85 10.30
CA LYS A 18 46.09 -24.07 11.00
C LYS A 18 45.14 -22.87 10.79
N ASN A 19 45.69 -21.66 10.84
CA ASN A 19 44.91 -20.43 10.73
C ASN A 19 44.25 -20.26 9.36
N TRP A 20 44.90 -20.67 8.27
CA TRP A 20 44.34 -20.55 6.91
C TRP A 20 43.23 -21.57 6.65
N ARG A 21 43.35 -22.78 7.21
CA ARG A 21 42.32 -23.83 7.11
C ARG A 21 41.08 -23.49 7.93
N ASP A 22 41.25 -22.93 9.13
CA ASP A 22 40.15 -22.44 9.97
C ASP A 22 39.46 -21.22 9.36
N SER A 23 40.20 -20.34 8.69
CA SER A 23 39.65 -19.17 7.97
C SER A 23 38.80 -19.59 6.76
N SER A 24 39.28 -20.57 5.99
CA SER A 24 38.56 -21.08 4.82
C SER A 24 37.32 -21.88 5.24
N GLN A 25 37.41 -22.64 6.34
CA GLN A 25 36.25 -23.31 6.95
C GLN A 25 35.26 -22.31 7.54
N ASN A 26 35.70 -21.22 8.17
CA ASN A 26 34.80 -20.16 8.62
C ASN A 26 34.11 -19.45 7.44
N LEU A 27 34.82 -19.22 6.34
CA LEU A 27 34.24 -18.60 5.15
C LEU A 27 33.24 -19.54 4.48
N GLU A 28 33.54 -20.85 4.38
CA GLU A 28 32.60 -21.86 3.87
C GLU A 28 31.39 -22.05 4.79
N HIS A 29 31.58 -22.10 6.10
CA HIS A 29 30.49 -22.15 7.07
C HIS A 29 29.64 -20.88 7.03
N THR A 30 30.24 -19.70 6.86
CA THR A 30 29.51 -18.43 6.73
C THR A 30 28.76 -18.35 5.40
N LEU A 31 29.34 -18.83 4.30
CA LEU A 31 28.70 -18.94 2.98
C LEU A 31 27.61 -20.02 2.95
N GLN A 32 27.75 -21.10 3.71
CA GLN A 32 26.73 -22.13 3.90
C GLN A 32 25.60 -21.66 4.82
N GLN A 33 25.90 -20.91 5.88
CA GLN A 33 24.92 -20.34 6.81
C GLN A 33 24.11 -19.22 6.14
N THR A 34 24.73 -18.39 5.29
CA THR A 34 24.00 -17.44 4.43
C THR A 34 23.20 -18.12 3.31
N ARG A 35 23.62 -19.28 2.80
CA ARG A 35 22.83 -20.09 1.85
C ARG A 35 21.69 -20.88 2.51
N SER A 36 21.81 -21.22 3.80
CA SER A 36 20.82 -22.01 4.56
C SER A 36 19.71 -21.15 5.19
N MET A 37 19.91 -19.85 5.37
CA MET A 37 18.83 -18.91 5.71
C MET A 37 18.09 -18.41 4.45
N LYS A 38 17.98 -19.24 3.41
CA LYS A 38 16.90 -19.10 2.43
C LYS A 38 15.60 -19.45 3.14
N TRP A 39 15.06 -18.52 3.95
CA TRP A 39 13.64 -18.56 4.25
C TRP A 39 12.93 -18.78 2.92
N LYS A 40 12.04 -19.77 2.86
CA LYS A 40 11.08 -19.86 1.76
C LYS A 40 10.21 -18.61 1.88
N ILE A 41 10.67 -17.50 1.31
CA ILE A 41 9.90 -16.28 1.22
C ILE A 41 8.65 -16.66 0.44
N HIS A 42 7.50 -16.63 1.11
CA HIS A 42 6.23 -16.86 0.45
C HIS A 42 5.99 -15.69 -0.49
N HIS A 43 6.01 -15.93 -1.80
CA HIS A 43 5.75 -14.88 -2.77
C HIS A 43 4.26 -14.80 -3.03
N TYR A 44 3.68 -13.61 -2.84
CA TYR A 44 2.30 -13.36 -3.19
C TYR A 44 2.10 -13.42 -4.70
N LYS A 45 0.99 -14.01 -5.11
CA LYS A 45 0.54 -14.03 -6.50
C LYS A 45 -0.19 -12.72 -6.82
N PRO A 46 -0.16 -12.24 -8.07
CA PRO A 46 -0.90 -11.05 -8.47
C PRO A 46 -2.39 -11.12 -8.13
N VAL A 47 -3.00 -12.30 -8.23
CA VAL A 47 -4.41 -12.50 -7.88
C VAL A 47 -4.71 -12.18 -6.42
N GLN A 48 -3.80 -12.51 -5.49
CA GLN A 48 -3.99 -12.23 -4.06
C GLN A 48 -3.98 -10.72 -3.78
N ILE A 49 -3.14 -9.98 -4.51
CA ILE A 49 -3.11 -8.51 -4.44
C ILE A 49 -4.41 -7.92 -4.99
N TRP A 50 -4.91 -8.45 -6.11
CA TRP A 50 -6.21 -8.03 -6.63
C TRP A 50 -7.33 -8.35 -5.65
N ASP A 51 -7.35 -9.55 -5.07
CA ASP A 51 -8.36 -9.97 -4.09
C ASP A 51 -8.39 -9.03 -2.89
N TRP A 52 -7.21 -8.72 -2.37
CA TRP A 52 -7.07 -7.72 -1.33
C TRP A 52 -7.66 -6.36 -1.73
N LEU A 53 -7.24 -5.80 -2.87
CA LEU A 53 -7.67 -4.47 -3.29
C LEU A 53 -9.20 -4.40 -3.44
N PHE A 54 -9.81 -5.40 -4.08
CA PHE A 54 -11.26 -5.41 -4.25
C PHE A 54 -12.02 -5.60 -2.94
N LYS A 55 -11.50 -6.41 -2.01
CA LYS A 55 -12.06 -6.54 -0.66
C LYS A 55 -11.94 -5.22 0.11
N SER A 56 -10.82 -4.52 -0.02
CA SER A 56 -10.60 -3.19 0.57
C SER A 56 -11.61 -2.19 -0.01
N CYS A 57 -11.79 -2.15 -1.33
CA CYS A 57 -12.81 -1.31 -1.97
C CYS A 57 -14.25 -1.63 -1.57
N GLU A 58 -14.56 -2.89 -1.24
CA GLU A 58 -15.87 -3.28 -0.72
C GLU A 58 -16.12 -2.69 0.66
N VAL A 59 -15.19 -2.92 1.60
CA VAL A 59 -15.27 -2.38 2.97
C VAL A 59 -15.32 -0.85 2.95
N ASN A 60 -14.43 -0.23 2.19
CA ASN A 60 -14.33 1.22 2.09
C ASN A 60 -15.50 1.82 1.30
N GLY A 61 -16.05 1.11 0.33
CA GLY A 61 -17.24 1.53 -0.39
C GLY A 61 -18.45 1.68 0.52
N ARG A 62 -18.60 0.78 1.51
CA ARG A 62 -19.63 0.88 2.56
C ARG A 62 -19.41 2.12 3.44
N ILE A 63 -18.17 2.41 3.82
CA ILE A 63 -17.80 3.59 4.60
C ILE A 63 -18.17 4.86 3.82
N VAL A 64 -17.71 4.97 2.58
CA VAL A 64 -17.97 6.12 1.70
C VAL A 64 -19.47 6.32 1.45
N LEU A 65 -20.24 5.25 1.31
CA LEU A 65 -21.71 5.30 1.21
C LEU A 65 -22.36 5.83 2.50
N ARG A 66 -22.00 5.25 3.64
CA ARG A 66 -22.53 5.64 4.94
C ARG A 66 -22.22 7.10 5.27
N ASP A 67 -21.01 7.55 4.93
CA ASP A 67 -20.54 8.90 5.20
C ASP A 67 -21.06 9.91 4.15
N GLY A 68 -21.91 9.48 3.21
CA GLY A 68 -22.53 10.33 2.20
C GLY A 68 -21.54 10.91 1.16
N LEU A 69 -20.33 10.35 1.07
CA LEU A 69 -19.32 10.73 0.08
C LEU A 69 -19.64 10.19 -1.32
N ILE A 70 -20.51 9.18 -1.39
CA ILE A 70 -21.16 8.73 -2.61
C ILE A 70 -22.61 8.38 -2.31
N SER A 71 -23.52 8.74 -3.22
CA SER A 71 -24.94 8.39 -3.12
C SER A 71 -25.27 7.09 -3.84
N VAL A 72 -26.34 6.43 -3.41
CA VAL A 72 -26.92 5.25 -4.10
C VAL A 72 -27.27 5.60 -5.56
N LYS A 73 -27.74 6.83 -5.81
CA LYS A 73 -28.05 7.34 -7.15
C LYS A 73 -26.80 7.42 -8.04
N GLU A 74 -25.67 7.88 -7.53
CA GLU A 74 -24.42 7.89 -8.31
C GLU A 74 -23.94 6.48 -8.67
N ILE A 75 -24.14 5.51 -7.77
CA ILE A 75 -23.86 4.10 -8.05
C ILE A 75 -24.82 3.55 -9.11
N GLU A 76 -26.12 3.84 -9.00
CA GLU A 76 -27.14 3.47 -9.99
C GLU A 76 -26.81 4.03 -11.37
N GLU A 77 -26.44 5.31 -11.45
CA GLU A 77 -26.06 5.94 -12.72
C GLU A 77 -24.83 5.26 -13.33
N CYS A 78 -23.86 4.84 -12.51
CA CYS A 78 -22.71 4.06 -12.97
C CYS A 78 -23.14 2.70 -13.55
N ILE A 79 -24.08 1.99 -12.93
CA ILE A 79 -24.60 0.71 -13.43
C ILE A 79 -25.40 0.92 -14.73
N SER A 80 -26.36 1.84 -14.72
CA SER A 80 -27.33 2.05 -15.80
C SER A 80 -26.71 2.67 -17.04
N LYS A 81 -25.82 3.66 -16.89
CA LYS A 81 -25.12 4.31 -18.02
C LYS A 81 -23.85 3.57 -18.42
N GLY A 82 -23.41 2.58 -17.65
CA GLY A 82 -22.14 1.88 -17.83
C GLY A 82 -20.89 2.76 -17.67
N ASN A 83 -21.05 4.04 -17.29
CA ASN A 83 -19.97 5.01 -17.16
C ASN A 83 -19.54 5.13 -15.69
N CYS A 84 -18.88 4.09 -15.19
CA CYS A 84 -18.31 4.10 -13.84
C CYS A 84 -16.92 4.73 -13.78
N LYS A 85 -16.48 5.50 -14.79
CA LYS A 85 -15.07 5.91 -14.92
C LYS A 85 -14.57 6.64 -13.66
N ILE A 86 -15.37 7.56 -13.14
CA ILE A 86 -15.06 8.31 -11.91
C ILE A 86 -15.01 7.35 -10.71
N LEU A 87 -16.07 6.57 -10.48
CA LEU A 87 -16.16 5.64 -9.36
C LEU A 87 -15.04 4.57 -9.38
N SER A 88 -14.73 4.04 -10.56
CA SER A 88 -13.66 3.07 -10.82
C SER A 88 -12.24 3.64 -10.65
N THR A 89 -12.13 4.94 -10.42
CA THR A 89 -10.86 5.62 -10.13
C THR A 89 -10.83 6.10 -8.68
N LYS A 90 -11.89 6.76 -8.22
CA LYS A 90 -11.94 7.39 -6.88
C LYS A 90 -12.00 6.37 -5.75
N LEU A 91 -12.88 5.36 -5.82
CA LEU A 91 -13.03 4.39 -4.74
C LEU A 91 -11.76 3.53 -4.52
N PRO A 92 -11.11 2.98 -5.57
CA PRO A 92 -9.84 2.28 -5.36
C PRO A 92 -8.71 3.22 -4.93
N ALA A 93 -8.69 4.47 -5.39
CA ALA A 93 -7.73 5.45 -4.89
C ALA A 93 -7.94 5.71 -3.39
N TRP A 94 -9.18 5.85 -2.94
CA TRP A 94 -9.51 5.98 -1.52
C TRP A 94 -8.99 4.77 -0.71
N SER A 95 -9.25 3.55 -1.19
CA SER A 95 -8.79 2.33 -0.52
C SER A 95 -7.27 2.22 -0.44
N LEU A 96 -6.57 2.60 -1.50
CA LEU A 96 -5.12 2.62 -1.51
C LEU A 96 -4.56 3.73 -0.61
N LEU A 97 -5.21 4.90 -0.57
CA LEU A 97 -4.83 5.97 0.35
C LEU A 97 -4.94 5.49 1.81
N GLN A 98 -6.05 4.83 2.15
CA GLN A 98 -6.23 4.23 3.48
C GLN A 98 -5.09 3.24 3.80
N CYS A 99 -4.74 2.36 2.85
CA CYS A 99 -3.61 1.44 3.01
C CYS A 99 -2.29 2.18 3.21
N LEU A 100 -2.00 3.23 2.43
CA LEU A 100 -0.78 4.02 2.54
C LEU A 100 -0.69 4.71 3.90
N LEU A 101 -1.77 5.32 4.38
CA LEU A 101 -1.83 5.99 5.68
C LEU A 101 -1.60 4.99 6.83
N THR A 102 -2.31 3.86 6.83
CA THR A 102 -2.12 2.80 7.82
C THR A 102 -0.70 2.24 7.79
N SER A 103 -0.15 2.02 6.59
CA SER A 103 1.22 1.51 6.43
C SER A 103 2.28 2.52 6.87
N ALA A 104 2.08 3.81 6.61
CA ALA A 104 3.00 4.87 7.00
C ALA A 104 3.07 5.05 8.52
N LYS A 105 1.94 4.86 9.22
CA LYS A 105 1.86 4.87 10.69
C LYS A 105 2.40 3.60 11.32
N SER A 106 2.33 2.48 10.61
CA SER A 106 2.95 1.24 11.07
C SER A 106 4.47 1.33 10.94
N ASN A 107 5.22 0.74 11.87
CA ASN A 107 6.67 0.60 11.73
C ASN A 107 7.06 -0.55 10.77
N SER A 108 6.25 -0.76 9.72
CA SER A 108 6.47 -1.81 8.71
C SER A 108 7.47 -1.35 7.64
N ASP A 109 8.04 -2.30 6.91
CA ASP A 109 8.87 -2.05 5.74
C ASP A 109 8.03 -1.97 4.44
N GLY A 110 6.87 -2.63 4.43
CA GLY A 110 5.97 -2.78 3.28
C GLY A 110 4.59 -2.14 3.43
N LEU A 111 3.67 -2.53 2.55
CA LEU A 111 2.26 -2.14 2.62
C LEU A 111 1.51 -3.12 3.52
N ILE A 112 0.83 -2.61 4.54
CA ILE A 112 -0.10 -3.38 5.35
C ILE A 112 -1.40 -3.55 4.55
N ILE A 113 -1.59 -4.76 4.01
CA ILE A 113 -2.75 -5.10 3.19
C ILE A 113 -3.84 -5.83 4.00
N SER A 114 -3.48 -6.53 5.07
CA SER A 114 -4.46 -6.96 6.09
C SER A 114 -3.76 -7.12 7.44
N ASP A 115 -4.52 -7.41 8.50
CA ASP A 115 -4.04 -7.43 9.90
C ASP A 115 -2.69 -8.14 10.08
N ASP A 116 -2.48 -9.27 9.41
CA ASP A 116 -1.23 -10.05 9.49
C ASP A 116 -0.46 -10.14 8.17
N VAL A 117 -0.74 -9.25 7.21
CA VAL A 117 -0.17 -9.35 5.86
C VAL A 117 0.51 -8.04 5.45
N GLU A 118 1.83 -8.13 5.38
CA GLU A 118 2.70 -7.08 4.89
C GLU A 118 3.26 -7.44 3.51
N LEU A 119 3.03 -6.57 2.53
CA LEU A 119 3.54 -6.71 1.18
C LEU A 119 4.82 -5.87 1.02
N THR A 120 5.95 -6.53 0.84
CA THR A 120 7.28 -5.94 0.67
C THR A 120 7.82 -6.22 -0.74
N LYS A 121 8.96 -5.59 -1.07
CA LYS A 121 9.70 -5.91 -2.31
C LYS A 121 10.15 -7.38 -2.38
N MET A 122 10.35 -8.02 -1.23
CA MET A 122 10.90 -9.36 -1.14
C MET A 122 9.86 -10.46 -1.32
N ASN A 123 8.65 -10.24 -0.79
CA ASN A 123 7.55 -11.22 -0.84
C ASN A 123 6.50 -10.90 -1.91
N GLY A 124 6.66 -9.79 -2.64
CA GLY A 124 5.76 -9.43 -3.72
C GLY A 124 5.88 -10.34 -4.96
N PRO A 125 4.86 -10.32 -5.84
CA PRO A 125 4.97 -10.97 -7.14
C PRO A 125 6.19 -10.46 -7.92
N LYS A 126 6.79 -11.32 -8.73
CA LYS A 126 7.97 -10.98 -9.56
C LYS A 126 7.60 -10.61 -11.00
N ASP A 127 6.31 -10.43 -11.28
CA ASP A 127 5.85 -10.09 -12.61
C ASP A 127 5.82 -8.57 -12.82
N LYS A 128 5.63 -8.16 -14.08
CA LYS A 128 5.59 -6.74 -14.44
C LYS A 128 4.45 -5.96 -13.77
N VAL A 129 3.38 -6.66 -13.34
CA VAL A 129 2.28 -6.02 -12.61
C VAL A 129 2.77 -5.52 -11.26
N PHE A 130 3.59 -6.29 -10.54
CA PHE A 130 4.15 -5.84 -9.28
C PHE A 130 5.06 -4.61 -9.43
N GLU A 131 6.00 -4.66 -10.37
CA GLU A 131 6.93 -3.54 -10.61
C GLU A 131 6.17 -2.25 -10.96
N TRP A 132 5.12 -2.38 -11.78
CA TRP A 132 4.34 -1.25 -12.25
C TRP A 132 3.30 -0.73 -11.23
N PHE A 133 2.68 -1.61 -10.45
CA PHE A 133 1.59 -1.24 -9.52
C PHE A 133 2.09 -1.04 -8.08
N ILE A 134 2.82 -2.02 -7.54
CA ILE A 134 3.21 -2.03 -6.12
C ILE A 134 4.48 -1.23 -5.87
N GLY A 135 5.45 -1.27 -6.79
CA GLY A 135 6.67 -0.48 -6.69
C GLY A 135 6.39 1.01 -6.40
N PRO A 136 5.52 1.68 -7.19
CA PRO A 136 5.12 3.06 -6.91
C PRO A 136 4.43 3.25 -5.56
N LEU A 137 3.56 2.31 -5.13
CA LEU A 137 2.86 2.42 -3.85
C LEU A 137 3.82 2.31 -2.65
N LEU A 138 4.84 1.46 -2.73
CA LEU A 138 5.89 1.39 -1.70
C LEU A 138 6.64 2.71 -1.57
N VAL A 139 7.00 3.34 -2.69
CA VAL A 139 7.63 4.67 -2.68
C VAL A 139 6.68 5.74 -2.11
N MET A 140 5.40 5.67 -2.47
CA MET A 140 4.39 6.61 -1.94
C MET A 140 4.19 6.44 -0.44
N LYS A 141 4.28 5.22 0.10
CA LYS A 141 4.22 4.97 1.55
C LYS A 141 5.33 5.74 2.25
N ASP A 142 6.57 5.65 1.78
CA ASP A 142 7.70 6.36 2.38
C ASP A 142 7.52 7.89 2.28
N GLN A 143 6.98 8.37 1.16
CA GLN A 143 6.64 9.79 1.01
C GLN A 143 5.58 10.23 2.02
N VAL A 144 4.50 9.47 2.18
CA VAL A 144 3.43 9.75 3.15
C VAL A 144 3.96 9.71 4.59
N LYS A 145 4.83 8.75 4.91
CA LYS A 145 5.48 8.66 6.23
C LYS A 145 6.29 9.91 6.55
N ASN A 146 7.08 10.39 5.58
CA ASN A 146 7.92 11.58 5.75
C ASN A 146 7.14 12.90 5.74
N LEU A 147 5.86 12.89 5.34
CA LEU A 147 5.00 14.07 5.38
C LEU A 147 4.44 14.34 6.78
N GLU A 148 4.53 13.40 7.73
CA GLU A 148 4.08 13.57 9.13
C GLU A 148 2.67 14.18 9.22
N LEU A 149 1.71 13.53 8.54
CA LEU A 149 0.34 14.01 8.44
C LEU A 149 -0.36 14.07 9.80
N GLN A 150 -1.09 15.16 10.03
CA GLN A 150 -2.02 15.26 11.15
C GLN A 150 -3.31 14.50 10.86
N GLU A 151 -4.02 14.04 11.88
CA GLU A 151 -5.27 13.28 11.72
C GLU A 151 -6.36 14.06 10.95
N SER A 152 -6.40 15.38 11.12
CA SER A 152 -7.28 16.27 10.35
C SER A 152 -6.91 16.32 8.87
N GLU A 153 -5.62 16.38 8.54
CA GLU A 153 -5.12 16.34 7.16
C GLU A 153 -5.48 15.00 6.50
N GLU A 154 -5.33 13.89 7.22
CA GLU A 154 -5.68 12.56 6.69
C GLU A 154 -7.16 12.40 6.41
N THR A 155 -8.01 12.88 7.32
CA THR A 155 -9.46 12.86 7.15
C THR A 155 -9.85 13.70 5.94
N CYS A 156 -9.31 14.92 5.83
CA CYS A 156 -9.56 15.79 4.70
C CYS A 156 -9.05 15.18 3.39
N LEU A 157 -7.86 14.56 3.37
CA LEU A 157 -7.31 13.88 2.21
C LEU A 157 -8.24 12.79 1.68
N LYS A 158 -8.82 11.97 2.57
CA LYS A 158 -9.79 10.93 2.20
C LYS A 158 -11.03 11.53 1.54
N GLU A 159 -11.55 12.63 2.08
CA GLU A 159 -12.68 13.33 1.46
C GLU A 159 -12.32 13.93 0.10
N LEU A 160 -11.16 14.55 -0.02
CA LEU A 160 -10.69 15.22 -1.24
C LEU A 160 -10.44 14.26 -2.40
N VAL A 161 -10.01 13.02 -2.12
CA VAL A 161 -9.95 11.95 -3.14
C VAL A 161 -11.34 11.69 -3.74
N MET A 162 -12.39 11.72 -2.91
CA MET A 162 -13.76 11.45 -3.36
C MET A 162 -14.42 12.67 -3.99
N ARG A 163 -14.23 13.87 -3.45
CA ARG A 163 -14.98 15.07 -3.84
C ARG A 163 -14.32 15.87 -4.97
N CYS A 164 -13.02 16.06 -4.93
CA CYS A 164 -12.33 16.93 -5.89
C CYS A 164 -11.96 16.21 -7.19
N LYS A 165 -11.72 16.99 -8.24
CA LYS A 165 -11.12 16.48 -9.48
C LYS A 165 -9.63 16.20 -9.28
N ASN A 166 -8.95 17.10 -8.56
CA ASN A 166 -7.51 17.07 -8.28
C ASN A 166 -6.66 17.24 -9.55
N ASP A 167 -7.19 17.88 -10.58
CA ASP A 167 -6.49 18.18 -11.83
C ASP A 167 -5.54 19.38 -11.64
N ILE A 168 -5.97 20.40 -10.90
CA ILE A 168 -5.24 21.66 -10.69
C ILE A 168 -5.19 22.06 -9.21
N PRO A 169 -4.25 22.93 -8.76
CA PRO A 169 -4.16 23.35 -7.36
C PRO A 169 -5.44 23.98 -6.81
N GLU A 170 -6.14 24.74 -7.64
CA GLU A 170 -7.34 25.50 -7.31
C GLU A 170 -8.55 24.58 -7.02
N ASP A 171 -8.47 23.29 -7.36
CA ASP A 171 -9.50 22.30 -7.01
C ASP A 171 -9.69 22.12 -5.50
N TRP A 172 -8.74 22.62 -4.68
CA TRP A 172 -8.84 22.59 -3.22
C TRP A 172 -9.33 23.93 -2.64
N ASP A 173 -9.58 24.93 -3.47
CA ASP A 173 -10.05 26.23 -3.00
C ASP A 173 -11.48 26.10 -2.48
N GLY A 174 -11.73 26.66 -1.29
CA GLY A 174 -13.02 26.53 -0.60
C GLY A 174 -13.33 25.16 -0.02
N THR A 175 -12.39 24.20 -0.05
CA THR A 175 -12.60 22.86 0.55
C THR A 175 -12.43 22.83 2.08
N GLY A 176 -11.91 23.90 2.68
CA GLY A 176 -11.60 23.95 4.10
C GLY A 176 -10.40 23.09 4.52
N PHE A 177 -9.50 22.74 3.59
CA PHE A 177 -8.27 22.01 3.92
C PHE A 177 -7.49 22.73 5.04
N PRO A 178 -7.03 22.03 6.10
CA PRO A 178 -6.58 22.64 7.35
C PRO A 178 -5.25 23.43 7.27
N SER A 179 -4.53 23.36 6.16
CA SER A 179 -3.28 24.11 5.96
C SER A 179 -3.45 25.23 4.94
N ASP A 180 -3.03 26.43 5.33
CA ASP A 180 -2.92 27.60 4.46
C ASP A 180 -1.57 27.65 3.70
N ASP A 181 -0.64 26.74 4.01
CA ASP A 181 0.64 26.65 3.29
C ASP A 181 0.44 26.02 1.90
N ASN A 182 0.66 26.83 0.86
CA ASN A 182 0.56 26.40 -0.53
C ASN A 182 1.54 25.27 -0.87
N VAL A 183 2.73 25.23 -0.25
CA VAL A 183 3.70 24.15 -0.47
C VAL A 183 3.16 22.85 0.11
N ARG A 184 2.67 22.88 1.36
CA ARG A 184 2.02 21.73 2.01
C ARG A 184 0.84 21.20 1.19
N ARG A 185 -0.06 22.09 0.76
CA ARG A 185 -1.21 21.72 -0.10
C ARG A 185 -0.74 21.07 -1.40
N ALA A 186 0.25 21.64 -2.08
CA ALA A 186 0.78 21.10 -3.32
C ALA A 186 1.40 19.71 -3.15
N GLN A 187 2.14 19.47 -2.07
CA GLN A 187 2.73 18.15 -1.75
C GLN A 187 1.63 17.09 -1.59
N LEU A 188 0.57 17.42 -0.86
CA LEU A 188 -0.53 16.51 -0.58
C LEU A 188 -1.42 16.24 -1.81
N GLN A 189 -1.66 17.27 -2.62
CA GLN A 189 -2.28 17.10 -3.92
C GLN A 189 -1.45 16.22 -4.84
N ALA A 190 -0.12 16.32 -4.83
CA ALA A 190 0.74 15.47 -5.64
C ALA A 190 0.59 13.98 -5.27
N ILE A 191 0.42 13.66 -3.98
CA ILE A 191 0.09 12.29 -3.53
C ILE A 191 -1.22 11.82 -4.14
N ILE A 192 -2.29 12.63 -4.04
CA ILE A 192 -3.60 12.27 -4.62
C ILE A 192 -3.51 12.08 -6.14
N ARG A 193 -2.88 13.02 -6.87
CA ARG A 193 -2.72 12.95 -8.33
C ARG A 193 -1.98 11.69 -8.76
N ARG A 194 -0.88 11.38 -8.09
CA ARG A 194 -0.10 10.17 -8.37
C ARG A 194 -0.94 8.91 -8.15
N LEU A 195 -1.73 8.89 -7.07
CA LEU A 195 -2.59 7.76 -6.74
C LEU A 195 -3.71 7.57 -7.77
N LEU A 196 -4.40 8.66 -8.12
CA LEU A 196 -5.43 8.66 -9.16
C LEU A 196 -4.86 8.22 -10.51
N GLY A 197 -3.64 8.63 -10.86
CA GLY A 197 -2.96 8.20 -12.09
C GLY A 197 -2.68 6.70 -12.13
N ILE A 198 -2.21 6.12 -11.02
CA ILE A 198 -2.00 4.67 -10.89
C ILE A 198 -3.33 3.94 -11.09
N VAL A 199 -4.38 4.34 -10.38
CA VAL A 199 -5.69 3.68 -10.46
C VAL A 199 -6.35 3.89 -11.82
N ALA A 200 -6.25 5.07 -12.42
CA ALA A 200 -6.79 5.35 -13.76
C ALA A 200 -6.13 4.45 -14.81
N SER A 201 -4.86 4.09 -14.62
CA SER A 201 -4.22 3.12 -15.49
C SER A 201 -4.73 1.69 -15.22
N MET A 202 -4.90 1.30 -13.96
CA MET A 202 -5.45 -0.02 -13.58
C MET A 202 -6.89 -0.21 -14.07
N SER A 203 -7.70 0.85 -14.03
CA SER A 203 -9.11 0.81 -14.43
C SER A 203 -9.32 0.54 -15.92
N ARG A 204 -8.24 0.59 -16.72
CA ARG A 204 -8.23 0.17 -18.13
C ARG A 204 -8.10 -1.34 -18.32
N MET A 205 -7.63 -2.07 -17.32
CA MET A 205 -7.40 -3.52 -17.41
C MET A 205 -8.73 -4.29 -17.46
N PRO A 206 -8.91 -5.27 -18.37
CA PRO A 206 -10.15 -6.04 -18.46
C PRO A 206 -10.53 -6.78 -17.16
N THR A 207 -9.54 -7.34 -16.48
CA THR A 207 -9.71 -8.03 -15.19
C THR A 207 -10.22 -7.07 -14.11
N PHE A 208 -9.62 -5.88 -14.03
CA PHE A 208 -10.07 -4.84 -13.11
C PHE A 208 -11.50 -4.44 -13.40
N ARG A 209 -11.83 -4.08 -14.64
CA ARG A 209 -13.17 -3.65 -15.05
C ARG A 209 -14.25 -4.69 -14.71
N ARG A 210 -13.96 -5.97 -14.95
CA ARG A 210 -14.88 -7.07 -14.62
C ARG A 210 -15.13 -7.15 -13.12
N ARG A 211 -14.07 -7.15 -12.30
CA ARG A 211 -14.19 -7.24 -10.84
C ARG A 211 -14.85 -6.00 -10.24
N PHE A 212 -14.48 -4.81 -10.73
CA PHE A 212 -15.05 -3.56 -10.26
C PHE A 212 -16.56 -3.46 -10.55
N ARG A 213 -17.00 -3.93 -11.73
CA ARG A 213 -18.44 -3.97 -12.04
C ARG A 213 -19.23 -4.84 -11.06
N ASN A 214 -18.66 -5.96 -10.63
CA ASN A 214 -19.29 -6.83 -9.63
C ASN A 214 -19.35 -6.14 -8.26
N LEU A 215 -18.25 -5.49 -7.85
CA LEU A 215 -18.18 -4.70 -6.63
C LEU A 215 -19.25 -3.60 -6.59
N VAL A 216 -19.41 -2.83 -7.67
CA VAL A 216 -20.42 -1.76 -7.75
C VAL A 216 -21.83 -2.31 -7.54
N LYS A 217 -22.14 -3.49 -8.08
CA LYS A 217 -23.46 -4.14 -7.86
C LYS A 217 -23.67 -4.53 -6.40
N VAL A 218 -22.63 -5.04 -5.73
CA VAL A 218 -22.69 -5.36 -4.30
C VAL A 218 -22.99 -4.08 -3.49
N LEU A 219 -22.23 -3.01 -3.73
CA LEU A 219 -22.42 -1.73 -3.06
C LEU A 219 -23.81 -1.13 -3.30
N TYR A 220 -24.35 -1.30 -4.51
CA TYR A 220 -25.71 -0.84 -4.83
C TYR A 220 -26.79 -1.56 -4.02
N ILE A 221 -26.72 -2.88 -3.95
CA ILE A 221 -27.70 -3.70 -3.20
C ILE A 221 -27.64 -3.34 -1.71
N GLU A 222 -26.44 -3.25 -1.15
CA GLU A 222 -26.26 -2.89 0.26
C GLU A 222 -26.73 -1.46 0.55
N GLY A 223 -26.48 -0.51 -0.36
CA GLY A 223 -26.97 0.86 -0.24
C GLY A 223 -28.50 0.96 -0.25
N LEU A 224 -29.18 0.14 -1.07
CA LEU A 224 -30.65 0.04 -1.06
C LEU A 224 -31.18 -0.55 0.24
N GLN A 225 -30.54 -1.62 0.76
CA GLN A 225 -30.93 -2.25 2.02
C GLN A 225 -30.78 -1.27 3.20
N ALA A 226 -29.66 -0.56 3.29
CA ALA A 226 -29.44 0.45 4.32
C ALA A 226 -30.50 1.58 4.25
N SER A 227 -30.87 2.01 3.04
CA SER A 227 -31.90 3.03 2.82
C SER A 227 -33.31 2.54 3.19
N ALA A 228 -33.61 1.25 3.00
CA ALA A 228 -34.88 0.65 3.38
C ALA A 228 -35.01 0.52 4.91
N SER A 229 -33.97 0.00 5.58
CA SER A 229 -33.95 -0.12 7.04
C SER A 229 -34.05 1.24 7.75
N ALA A 230 -33.45 2.29 7.21
CA ALA A 230 -33.57 3.65 7.76
C ALA A 230 -35.00 4.22 7.64
N LYS A 231 -35.76 3.83 6.61
CA LYS A 231 -37.17 4.24 6.47
C LYS A 231 -38.09 3.48 7.42
N GLU A 232 -37.80 2.20 7.67
CA GLU A 232 -38.54 1.40 8.65
C GLU A 232 -38.31 1.88 10.08
N SER A 233 -37.08 2.29 10.45
CA SER A 233 -36.80 2.86 11.78
C SER A 233 -37.51 4.19 12.02
N ASN A 234 -37.58 5.06 11.00
CA ASN A 234 -38.22 6.37 11.14
C ASN A 234 -39.76 6.28 11.26
N ASN A 235 -40.37 5.19 10.81
CA ASN A 235 -41.82 4.98 10.92
C ASN A 235 -42.25 4.39 12.28
N ILE A 236 -41.32 3.99 13.14
CA ILE A 236 -41.61 3.41 14.47
C ILE A 236 -41.63 4.49 15.57
N ASP A 237 -41.04 5.66 15.31
CA ASP A 237 -40.89 6.76 16.28
C ASP A 237 -41.90 7.91 16.09
N GLU A 238 -42.93 7.77 15.24
CA GLU A 238 -44.01 8.77 15.09
C GLU A 238 -45.31 8.30 15.78
N PRO A 239 -45.71 8.91 16.94
CA PRO A 239 -46.97 8.63 17.60
C PRO A 239 -48.20 9.30 16.94
#